data_AF-A0A2R6KWU9-F1
#
_entry.id   AF-A0A2R6KWU9-F1
#
_cell.length_a   1.000
_cell.length_b   1.000
_cell.length_c   1.000
_cell.angle_alpha   90.00
_cell.angle_beta   90.00
_cell.angle_gamma   90.00
#
_symmetry.space_group_name_H-M   'P 1'
#
loop_
_entity.id
_entity.type
_entity.pdbx_description
1 polymer ?
#
loop_
_entity_poly.entity_id
_entity_poly.type
_entity_poly.pdbx_seq_one_letter_code
_entity_poly.pdbx_strand_id
1 'polypeptide(L)'
;MKLQFLGGAREVGRSALLVDDSLLLDFGIKTGDPLQYPVGPFGGPGADAPEAVVVTHGPLDHAGAVPALLSGDARPTVHWTPPTRELALTLARDTLKLHGGSYNCPFTEPNLKRVTQVSRTHGYREPFEAAGYDVTFYDAG
;
A
#
# COMPACT_ATOMS: atom_id res chain seq x y z
N MET A 1 -4.98 3.42 20.62
CA MET A 1 -5.53 3.85 19.33
C MET A 1 -5.26 5.33 19.07
N LYS A 2 -4.18 5.56 18.33
CA LYS A 2 -3.70 6.80 17.73
C LYS A 2 -3.85 6.65 16.23
N LEU A 3 -4.40 7.66 15.58
CA LEU A 3 -4.61 7.70 14.13
C LEU A 3 -3.74 8.79 13.52
N GLN A 4 -3.04 8.47 12.44
CA GLN A 4 -2.26 9.43 11.66
C GLN A 4 -2.64 9.35 10.19
N PHE A 5 -3.17 10.45 9.66
CA PHE A 5 -3.50 10.59 8.25
C PHE A 5 -2.24 11.00 7.49
N LEU A 6 -1.71 10.06 6.71
CA LEU A 6 -0.50 10.25 5.90
C LEU A 6 -0.85 10.74 4.48
N GLY A 7 -2.10 10.61 4.07
CA GLY A 7 -2.64 11.17 2.83
C GLY A 7 -4.13 10.85 2.66
N GLY A 8 -4.79 11.50 1.71
CA GLY A 8 -6.24 11.35 1.50
C GLY A 8 -7.12 12.11 2.50
N ALA A 9 -6.54 12.94 3.36
CA ALA A 9 -7.27 13.79 4.29
C ALA A 9 -7.35 15.23 3.76
N ARG A 10 -8.58 15.71 3.52
CA ARG A 10 -8.86 17.00 2.85
C ARG A 10 -8.33 17.07 1.41
N GLU A 11 -8.21 15.93 0.76
CA GLU A 11 -7.80 15.78 -0.64
C GLU A 11 -8.28 14.45 -1.21
N VAL A 12 -8.17 14.28 -2.54
CA VAL A 12 -8.33 13.00 -3.23
C VAL A 12 -6.95 12.55 -3.71
N GLY A 13 -6.68 11.25 -3.57
CA GLY A 13 -5.39 10.65 -3.93
C GLY A 13 -4.51 10.34 -2.72
N ARG A 14 -3.49 9.48 -2.94
CA ARG A 14 -2.45 9.10 -1.96
C ARG A 14 -3.01 8.68 -0.59
N SER A 15 -4.12 7.96 -0.57
CA SER A 15 -4.76 7.49 0.67
C SER A 15 -3.78 6.67 1.49
N ALA A 16 -3.65 7.02 2.78
CA ALA A 16 -2.85 6.29 3.75
C ALA A 16 -3.21 6.72 5.17
N LEU A 17 -3.57 5.75 6.02
CA LEU A 17 -3.93 5.95 7.43
C LEU A 17 -3.15 4.97 8.30
N LEU A 18 -2.33 5.49 9.22
CA LEU A 18 -1.56 4.69 10.16
C LEU A 18 -2.28 4.60 11.51
N VAL A 19 -2.43 3.38 12.02
CA VAL A 19 -3.04 3.06 13.32
C VAL A 19 -1.97 2.55 14.28
N ASP A 20 -1.84 3.19 15.45
CA ASP A 20 -0.91 2.82 16.52
C ASP A 20 0.54 2.55 16.05
N ASP A 21 0.98 3.31 15.04
CA ASP A 21 2.32 3.23 14.43
C ASP A 21 2.68 1.88 13.77
N SER A 22 1.76 0.90 13.75
CA SER A 22 2.04 -0.49 13.32
C SER A 22 1.16 -1.00 12.16
N LEU A 23 -0.10 -0.59 12.08
CA LEU A 23 -1.05 -1.03 11.04
C LEU A 23 -1.30 0.10 10.05
N LEU A 24 -0.92 -0.11 8.80
CA LEU A 24 -1.15 0.85 7.72
C LEU A 24 -2.39 0.43 6.91
N LEU A 25 -3.35 1.34 6.77
CA LEU A 25 -4.51 1.20 5.91
C LEU A 25 -4.29 2.01 4.63
N ASP A 26 -4.20 1.31 3.51
CA ASP A 26 -3.84 1.83 2.19
C ASP A 26 -2.46 2.52 2.11
N PHE A 27 -1.90 2.54 0.91
CA PHE A 27 -0.71 3.31 0.59
C PHE A 27 -0.72 3.66 -0.91
N GLY A 28 -1.43 4.74 -1.23
CA GLY A 28 -1.73 5.13 -2.60
C GLY A 28 -0.77 6.13 -3.24
N ILE A 29 -1.05 6.48 -4.49
CA ILE A 29 -0.38 7.56 -5.25
C ILE A 29 -1.43 8.58 -5.65
N LYS A 30 -1.13 9.86 -5.51
CA LYS A 30 -1.94 10.92 -6.12
C LYS A 30 -1.34 11.27 -7.47
N THR A 31 -2.13 10.99 -8.50
CA THR A 31 -1.78 11.30 -9.89
C THR A 31 -1.79 12.81 -10.08
N GLY A 32 -0.71 13.32 -10.64
CA GLY A 32 -0.44 14.75 -10.81
C GLY A 32 0.96 14.95 -11.38
N ASP A 33 1.31 16.19 -11.69
CA ASP A 33 2.65 16.57 -12.10
C ASP A 33 3.22 17.60 -11.09
N PRO A 34 4.13 17.20 -10.18
CA PRO A 34 4.70 15.85 -10.01
C PRO A 34 3.74 14.88 -9.30
N LEU A 35 4.04 13.57 -9.39
CA LEU A 35 3.37 12.54 -8.58
C LEU A 35 3.56 12.84 -7.09
N GLN A 36 2.53 12.58 -6.29
CA GLN A 36 2.58 12.79 -4.84
C GLN A 36 2.31 11.48 -4.11
N TYR A 37 3.03 11.28 -3.01
CA TYR A 37 2.96 10.10 -2.16
C TYR A 37 2.46 10.47 -0.75
N PRO A 38 2.07 9.47 0.05
CA PRO A 38 1.80 9.67 1.47
C PRO A 38 3.03 10.28 2.16
N VAL A 39 2.78 11.17 3.11
CA VAL A 39 3.83 11.72 3.96
C VAL A 39 4.18 10.75 5.08
N GLY A 40 5.33 10.96 5.74
CA GLY A 40 5.72 10.17 6.91
C GLY A 40 6.91 9.25 6.65
N PRO A 41 7.15 8.27 7.55
CA PRO A 41 8.42 7.57 7.63
C PRO A 41 8.55 6.37 6.66
N PHE A 42 7.56 6.13 5.79
CA PHE A 42 7.46 4.91 4.98
C PHE A 42 7.66 5.18 3.49
N GLY A 43 8.12 4.16 2.75
CA GLY A 43 8.13 4.15 1.28
C GLY A 43 9.30 4.88 0.61
N GLY A 44 10.24 5.44 1.36
CA GLY A 44 11.47 6.06 0.85
C GLY A 44 12.73 5.20 1.04
N PRO A 45 13.88 5.58 0.47
CA PRO A 45 15.16 4.93 0.75
C PRO A 45 15.50 5.00 2.24
N GLY A 46 15.80 3.85 2.87
CA GLY A 46 16.09 3.78 4.31
C GLY A 46 14.89 4.04 5.22
N ALA A 47 13.68 4.10 4.65
CA ALA A 47 12.44 4.23 5.40
C ALA A 47 12.16 3.00 6.27
N ASP A 48 11.47 3.24 7.38
CA ASP A 48 10.86 2.18 8.17
C ASP A 48 9.75 1.50 7.36
N ALA A 49 9.17 0.45 7.94
CA ALA A 49 7.94 -0.14 7.44
C ALA A 49 6.97 -0.41 8.60
N PRO A 50 5.66 -0.37 8.35
CA PRO A 50 4.68 -0.87 9.32
C PRO A 50 4.86 -2.38 9.55
N GLU A 51 4.19 -2.93 10.56
CA GLU A 51 4.14 -4.38 10.77
C GLU A 51 3.27 -5.06 9.70
N ALA A 52 2.14 -4.44 9.38
CA ALA A 52 1.20 -4.93 8.36
C ALA A 52 0.55 -3.79 7.59
N VAL A 53 0.10 -4.11 6.37
CA VAL A 53 -0.63 -3.22 5.49
C VAL A 53 -1.94 -3.90 5.11
N VAL A 54 -3.06 -3.21 5.26
CA VAL A 54 -4.38 -3.64 4.78
C VAL A 54 -4.80 -2.73 3.65
N VAL A 55 -4.98 -3.29 2.46
CA VAL A 55 -5.36 -2.55 1.25
C VAL A 55 -6.84 -2.75 0.99
N THR A 56 -7.58 -1.65 0.91
CA THR A 56 -9.03 -1.64 0.73
C THR A 56 -9.42 -2.12 -0.67
N HIS A 57 -8.82 -1.55 -1.71
CA HIS A 57 -9.10 -1.88 -3.11
C HIS A 57 -7.92 -1.55 -4.03
N GLY A 58 -7.96 -2.08 -5.26
CA GLY A 58 -6.82 -2.09 -6.18
C GLY A 58 -6.40 -0.78 -6.90
N PRO A 59 -7.22 0.27 -7.05
CA PRO A 59 -6.84 1.53 -7.69
C PRO A 59 -5.57 2.18 -7.13
N LEU A 60 -4.91 2.98 -7.99
CA LEU A 60 -3.60 3.57 -7.71
C LEU A 60 -3.60 4.51 -6.50
N ASP A 61 -4.68 5.23 -6.26
CA ASP A 61 -4.84 6.16 -5.14
C ASP A 61 -4.99 5.49 -3.77
N HIS A 62 -5.08 4.17 -3.74
CA HIS A 62 -5.11 3.35 -2.52
C HIS A 62 -4.00 2.30 -2.46
N ALA A 63 -3.67 1.66 -3.58
CA ALA A 63 -2.69 0.56 -3.62
C ALA A 63 -1.38 0.94 -4.34
N GLY A 64 -1.35 2.07 -5.05
CA GLY A 64 -0.31 2.36 -6.04
C GLY A 64 1.09 2.46 -5.46
N ALA A 65 1.26 2.90 -4.22
CA ALA A 65 2.57 3.05 -3.59
C ALA A 65 2.96 1.85 -2.72
N VAL A 66 2.08 0.86 -2.51
CA VAL A 66 2.35 -0.32 -1.66
C VAL A 66 3.69 -1.00 -1.95
N PRO A 67 4.14 -1.19 -3.21
CA PRO A 67 5.45 -1.80 -3.45
C PRO A 67 6.62 -0.98 -2.88
N ALA A 68 6.50 0.34 -2.74
CA ALA A 68 7.54 1.21 -2.20
C ALA A 68 7.87 0.89 -0.73
N LEU A 69 6.92 0.31 0.02
CA LEU A 69 7.11 -0.18 1.39
C LEU A 69 8.13 -1.34 1.48
N LEU A 70 8.47 -1.96 0.35
CA LEU A 70 9.44 -3.06 0.24
C LEU A 70 10.77 -2.63 -0.39
N SER A 71 11.06 -1.32 -0.34
CA SER A 71 12.35 -0.74 -0.76
C SER A 71 13.50 -1.16 0.16
N GLY A 72 13.29 -1.13 1.48
CA GLY A 72 14.25 -1.56 2.49
C GLY A 72 14.29 -3.07 2.77
N ASP A 73 14.82 -3.44 3.93
CA ASP A 73 14.94 -4.83 4.39
C ASP A 73 13.69 -5.35 5.10
N ALA A 74 12.86 -4.44 5.62
CA ALA A 74 11.59 -4.79 6.24
C ALA A 74 10.63 -5.48 5.25
N ARG A 75 9.78 -6.35 5.79
CA ARG A 75 8.84 -7.18 5.03
C ARG A 75 7.45 -7.14 5.68
N PRO A 76 6.76 -5.98 5.68
CA PRO A 76 5.38 -5.88 6.14
C PRO A 76 4.51 -6.91 5.41
N THR A 77 3.61 -7.58 6.14
CA THR A 77 2.61 -8.43 5.50
C THR A 77 1.57 -7.54 4.83
N VAL A 78 1.20 -7.86 3.58
CA VAL A 78 0.20 -7.10 2.82
C VAL A 78 -1.08 -7.92 2.70
N HIS A 79 -2.16 -7.41 3.25
CA HIS A 79 -3.47 -8.02 3.35
C HIS A 79 -4.45 -7.35 2.40
N TRP A 80 -5.20 -8.15 1.63
CA TRP A 80 -6.19 -7.67 0.66
C TRP A 80 -7.11 -8.82 0.24
N THR A 81 -8.16 -8.52 -0.51
CA THR A 81 -8.94 -9.57 -1.20
C THR A 81 -8.17 -10.09 -2.43
N PRO A 82 -8.46 -11.31 -2.92
CA PRO A 82 -7.88 -11.82 -4.17
C PRO A 82 -7.99 -10.85 -5.37
N PRO A 83 -9.15 -10.24 -5.68
CA PRO A 83 -9.24 -9.30 -6.81
C PRO A 83 -8.46 -8.01 -6.58
N THR A 84 -8.42 -7.48 -5.35
CA THR A 84 -7.62 -6.28 -5.02
C THR A 84 -6.13 -6.52 -5.29
N ARG A 85 -5.59 -7.68 -4.88
CA ARG A 85 -4.21 -8.07 -5.16
C ARG A 85 -3.92 -8.08 -6.67
N GLU A 86 -4.79 -8.74 -7.43
CA GLU A 86 -4.59 -8.92 -8.87
C GLU A 86 -4.58 -7.57 -9.60
N LEU A 87 -5.56 -6.71 -9.29
CA LEU A 87 -5.65 -5.37 -9.87
C LEU A 87 -4.44 -4.50 -9.47
N ALA A 88 -4.10 -4.45 -8.19
CA ALA A 88 -2.97 -3.67 -7.69
C ALA A 88 -1.64 -4.09 -8.35
N LEU A 89 -1.37 -5.39 -8.46
CA LEU A 89 -0.16 -5.88 -9.14
C LEU A 89 -0.17 -5.58 -10.64
N THR A 90 -1.34 -5.60 -11.28
CA THR A 90 -1.47 -5.25 -12.71
C THR A 90 -1.16 -3.77 -12.93
N LEU A 91 -1.77 -2.88 -12.14
CA LEU A 91 -1.53 -1.44 -12.22
C LEU A 91 -0.10 -1.06 -11.81
N ALA A 92 0.51 -1.77 -10.87
CA ALA A 92 1.91 -1.56 -10.51
C ALA A 92 2.88 -1.91 -11.65
N ARG A 93 2.62 -3.00 -12.41
CA ARG A 93 3.41 -3.33 -13.61
C ARG A 93 3.26 -2.26 -14.68
N ASP A 94 2.06 -1.77 -14.91
CA ASP A 94 1.81 -0.70 -15.87
C ASP A 94 2.50 0.62 -15.45
N THR A 95 2.46 0.94 -14.15
CA THR A 95 3.17 2.08 -13.57
C THR A 95 4.68 1.98 -13.82
N LEU A 96 5.29 0.81 -13.65
CA LEU A 96 6.71 0.60 -13.96
C LEU A 96 7.01 0.75 -15.45
N LYS A 97 6.10 0.30 -16.32
CA LYS A 97 6.26 0.44 -17.77
C LYS A 97 6.22 1.92 -18.19
N LEU A 98 5.34 2.71 -17.60
CA LEU A 98 5.16 4.13 -17.93
C LEU A 98 6.21 5.03 -17.25
N HIS A 99 6.57 4.74 -16.00
CA HIS A 99 7.35 5.63 -15.15
C HIS A 99 8.63 5.04 -14.59
N GLY A 100 8.92 3.74 -14.75
CA GLY A 100 10.01 3.04 -14.04
C GLY A 100 11.43 3.55 -14.30
N GLY A 101 11.65 4.30 -15.39
CA GLY A 101 12.92 5.00 -15.68
C GLY A 101 12.95 6.47 -15.23
N SER A 102 11.87 6.97 -14.64
CA SER A 102 11.76 8.34 -14.16
C SER A 102 12.12 8.42 -12.67
N TYR A 103 12.65 9.58 -12.26
CA TYR A 103 12.89 9.89 -10.84
C TYR A 103 11.60 9.86 -9.99
N ASN A 104 10.44 9.92 -10.65
CA ASN A 104 9.12 9.94 -10.01
C ASN A 104 8.52 8.53 -9.89
N CYS A 105 9.27 7.44 -10.06
CA CYS A 105 8.74 6.11 -9.73
C CYS A 105 9.12 5.73 -8.29
N PRO A 106 8.15 5.48 -7.40
CA PRO A 106 8.43 5.27 -5.97
C PRO A 106 8.93 3.84 -5.67
N PHE A 107 8.91 2.95 -6.66
CA PHE A 107 9.34 1.57 -6.50
C PHE A 107 9.94 1.01 -7.79
N THR A 108 10.63 -0.11 -7.65
CA THR A 108 11.30 -0.83 -8.73
C THR A 108 10.67 -2.20 -8.96
N GLU A 109 11.01 -2.87 -10.06
CA GLU A 109 10.57 -4.23 -10.33
C GLU A 109 10.93 -5.23 -9.22
N PRO A 110 12.13 -5.19 -8.60
CA PRO A 110 12.43 -5.98 -7.39
C PRO A 110 11.43 -5.75 -6.24
N ASN A 111 11.01 -4.52 -5.99
CA ASN A 111 10.05 -4.25 -4.91
C ASN A 111 8.70 -4.89 -5.21
N LEU A 112 8.23 -4.77 -6.46
CA LEU A 112 7.01 -5.43 -6.91
C LEU A 112 7.08 -6.96 -6.79
N LYS A 113 8.23 -7.57 -7.11
CA LYS A 113 8.43 -9.01 -6.91
C LYS A 113 8.33 -9.40 -5.43
N ARG A 114 8.91 -8.61 -4.53
CA ARG A 114 8.84 -8.83 -3.07
C ARG A 114 7.40 -8.77 -2.55
N VAL A 115 6.53 -7.93 -3.13
CA VAL A 115 5.10 -7.87 -2.73
C VAL A 115 4.47 -9.25 -2.78
N THR A 116 4.77 -10.04 -3.82
CA THR A 116 4.19 -11.38 -3.99
C THR A 116 4.61 -12.38 -2.90
N GLN A 117 5.73 -12.12 -2.21
CA GLN A 117 6.28 -12.97 -1.15
C GLN A 117 5.64 -12.68 0.23
N VAL A 118 5.10 -11.47 0.41
CA VAL A 118 4.52 -11.00 1.68
C VAL A 118 2.99 -10.81 1.60
N SER A 119 2.38 -11.20 0.48
CA SER A 119 0.94 -11.08 0.24
C SER A 119 0.14 -12.15 0.99
N ARG A 120 -0.94 -11.74 1.65
CA ARG A 120 -2.00 -12.62 2.18
C ARG A 120 -3.35 -12.17 1.62
N THR A 121 -4.09 -13.11 1.04
CA THR A 121 -5.43 -12.84 0.49
C THR A 121 -6.50 -13.39 1.41
N HIS A 122 -7.59 -12.65 1.58
CA HIS A 122 -8.69 -12.99 2.49
C HIS A 122 -10.04 -12.87 1.79
N GLY A 123 -10.99 -13.73 2.15
CA GLY A 123 -12.38 -13.61 1.71
C GLY A 123 -13.13 -12.51 2.46
N TYR A 124 -14.34 -12.19 1.99
CA TYR A 124 -15.25 -11.32 2.73
C TYR A 124 -15.84 -12.05 3.93
N ARG A 125 -16.04 -11.33 5.04
CA ARG A 125 -16.60 -11.84 6.30
C ARG A 125 -15.75 -12.95 6.94
N GLU A 126 -14.51 -13.09 6.51
CA GLU A 126 -13.51 -13.97 7.12
C GLU A 126 -12.56 -13.11 7.96
N PRO A 127 -12.57 -13.26 9.30
CA PRO A 127 -11.68 -12.49 10.16
C PRO A 127 -10.24 -12.99 10.02
N PHE A 128 -9.28 -12.05 10.14
CA PHE A 128 -7.86 -12.33 10.18
C PHE A 128 -7.14 -11.33 11.07
N GLU A 129 -5.98 -11.72 11.61
CA GLU A 129 -5.15 -10.82 12.40
C GLU A 129 -4.15 -10.05 11.54
N ALA A 130 -3.95 -8.76 11.84
CA ALA A 130 -2.90 -7.92 11.27
C ALA A 130 -2.40 -6.91 12.33
N ALA A 131 -1.10 -6.92 12.62
CA ALA A 131 -0.46 -6.01 13.59
C ALA A 131 -1.18 -5.94 14.96
N GLY A 132 -1.68 -7.09 15.45
CA GLY A 132 -2.41 -7.19 16.72
C GLY A 132 -3.90 -6.81 16.67
N TYR A 133 -4.46 -6.56 15.48
CA TYR A 133 -5.87 -6.25 15.28
C TYR A 133 -6.62 -7.39 14.58
N ASP A 134 -7.85 -7.64 15.01
CA ASP A 134 -8.84 -8.42 14.25
C ASP A 134 -9.42 -7.56 13.12
N VAL A 135 -9.20 -7.98 11.88
CA VAL A 135 -9.64 -7.29 10.66
C VAL A 135 -10.62 -8.19 9.91
N THR A 136 -11.66 -7.60 9.32
CA THR A 136 -12.61 -8.34 8.47
C THR A 136 -12.99 -7.47 7.28
N PHE A 137 -12.81 -8.00 6.08
CA PHE A 137 -13.27 -7.30 4.87
C PHE A 137 -14.78 -7.47 4.68
N TYR A 138 -15.43 -6.40 4.26
CA TYR A 138 -16.81 -6.38 3.79
C TYR A 138 -16.84 -5.84 2.36
N ASP A 139 -17.89 -6.20 1.64
CA ASP A 139 -18.15 -5.67 0.30
C ASP A 139 -18.44 -4.17 0.36
N ALA A 140 -17.76 -3.40 -0.48
CA ALA A 140 -17.82 -1.94 -0.52
C ALA A 140 -18.54 -1.41 -1.78
N GLY A 141 -18.93 -2.29 -2.72
CA GLY A 141 -19.61 -1.93 -3.97
C GLY A 141 -19.15 -2.73 -5.18
#